data_AF-A0A913XQ24-F1
#
_entry.id   AF-A0A913XQ24-F1
#
_cell.length_a   1.000
_cell.length_b   1.000
_cell.length_c   1.000
_cell.angle_alpha   90.00
_cell.angle_beta   90.00
_cell.angle_gamma   90.00
#
_symmetry.space_group_name_H-M   'P 1'
#
loop_
_entity.id
_entity.type
_entity.pdbx_description
1 polymer ?
#
loop_
_entity_poly.entity_id
_entity_poly.type
_entity_poly.pdbx_seq_one_letter_code
_entity_poly.pdbx_strand_id
1 'polypeptide(L)'
;MQQEENNGFGPFYRQRGSGAIWVAITILVVFVVVTFFAERPLQHNVLAFYFFAISLSLLAYMVGEMARRLCLFGEEARHCRSRYEGSMKKALKAAFDFQNSEVIALFAIMIGLGTYASFYDMWYSYKTEFTRLFFLNAIFIPLFVFLFGLRKLSRVEYSQVNEKENKNLADGLAWGYYFGYLKFVLPALENQINLTEKYRYEIKVHKVFIIIPKNCLILNEISNKQSDPKGLVKIAVNLQPLEMKRGGIEYRTYKHTVHSIKDEDTDETYYCIMEYATPVMSLYQMSDDPRAALSREERDNQVNLFIAKLREILDNDPECKDKYKLVTFGGENQDIGKIMIRAMKECTLDFGEKD
;
A
#
# COMPACT_ATOMS: atom_id res chain seq x y z
N MET A 1 23.58 -23.13 -35.18
CA MET A 1 22.84 -21.98 -34.62
C MET A 1 22.13 -22.47 -33.38
N GLN A 2 22.56 -22.03 -32.19
CA GLN A 2 21.73 -22.20 -31.00
C GLN A 2 20.46 -21.39 -31.24
N GLN A 3 19.30 -22.04 -31.19
CA GLN A 3 18.02 -21.36 -31.27
C GLN A 3 17.97 -20.40 -30.08
N GLU A 4 17.99 -19.10 -30.33
CA GLU A 4 17.98 -18.10 -29.25
C GLU A 4 16.72 -18.31 -28.41
N GLU A 5 16.91 -18.66 -27.14
CA GLU A 5 15.80 -18.96 -26.23
C GLU A 5 14.88 -17.72 -26.15
N ASN A 6 13.58 -17.94 -26.35
CA ASN A 6 12.56 -16.90 -26.39
C ASN A 6 12.90 -15.75 -27.37
N ASN A 7 13.47 -16.06 -28.54
CA ASN A 7 13.87 -15.07 -29.55
C ASN A 7 14.85 -14.01 -29.00
N GLY A 8 15.80 -14.43 -28.16
CA GLY A 8 16.82 -13.55 -27.58
C GLY A 8 16.39 -12.84 -26.29
N PHE A 9 15.16 -13.04 -25.81
CA PHE A 9 14.71 -12.54 -24.50
C PHE A 9 15.42 -13.23 -23.33
N GLY A 10 15.87 -14.48 -23.55
CA GLY A 10 16.43 -15.32 -22.49
C GLY A 10 15.35 -16.00 -21.64
N PRO A 11 15.75 -16.75 -20.60
CA PRO A 11 14.83 -17.56 -19.81
C PRO A 11 13.92 -16.70 -18.92
N PHE A 12 12.67 -17.14 -18.75
CA PHE A 12 11.75 -16.50 -17.81
C PHE A 12 12.08 -16.84 -16.36
N TYR A 13 11.91 -15.85 -15.48
CA TYR A 13 12.04 -16.07 -14.04
C TYR A 13 11.00 -17.08 -13.56
N ARG A 14 11.44 -18.05 -12.75
CA ARG A 14 10.57 -18.97 -12.03
C ARG A 14 10.26 -18.41 -10.65
N GLN A 15 9.07 -18.68 -10.15
CA GLN A 15 8.72 -18.35 -8.77
C GLN A 15 9.70 -19.03 -7.79
N ARG A 16 10.10 -18.29 -6.76
CA ARG A 16 11.05 -18.79 -5.76
C ARG A 16 10.42 -19.89 -4.92
N GLY A 17 11.12 -21.02 -4.80
CA GLY A 17 10.75 -22.12 -3.91
C GLY A 17 11.23 -21.94 -2.47
N SER A 18 11.01 -22.97 -1.64
CA SER A 18 11.37 -22.99 -0.21
C SER A 18 12.82 -23.43 0.08
N GLY A 19 13.73 -23.32 -0.89
CA GLY A 19 15.10 -23.84 -0.78
C GLY A 19 15.88 -23.30 0.43
N ALA A 20 15.73 -22.01 0.75
CA ALA A 20 16.38 -21.39 1.90
C ALA A 20 15.97 -22.01 3.25
N ILE A 21 14.71 -22.47 3.37
CA ILE A 21 14.20 -23.13 4.59
C ILE A 21 14.90 -24.47 4.78
N TRP A 22 15.06 -25.25 3.71
CA TRP A 22 15.76 -26.54 3.78
C TRP A 22 17.23 -26.37 4.18
N VAL A 23 17.91 -25.37 3.62
CA VAL A 23 19.29 -25.04 4.01
C VAL A 23 19.37 -24.66 5.49
N ALA A 24 18.44 -23.85 6.00
CA ALA A 24 18.38 -23.50 7.41
C ALA A 24 18.17 -24.72 8.32
N ILE A 25 17.27 -25.64 7.95
CA ILE A 25 17.05 -26.90 8.67
C ILE A 25 18.34 -27.73 8.71
N THR A 26 19.03 -27.87 7.58
CA THR A 26 20.29 -28.62 7.50
C THR A 26 21.36 -28.02 8.43
N ILE A 27 21.52 -26.69 8.43
CA ILE A 27 22.48 -26.00 9.32
C ILE A 27 22.14 -26.25 10.79
N LEU A 28 20.87 -26.14 11.17
CA LEU A 28 20.42 -26.39 12.55
C LEU A 28 20.67 -27.83 12.99
N VAL A 29 20.38 -28.81 12.14
CA VAL A 29 20.64 -30.23 12.43
C VAL A 29 22.14 -30.47 12.63
N VAL A 30 22.99 -29.91 11.75
CA VAL A 30 24.45 -30.01 11.90
C VAL A 30 24.90 -29.39 13.22
N PHE A 31 24.38 -28.22 13.60
CA PHE A 31 24.71 -27.57 14.87
C PHE A 31 24.35 -28.45 16.08
N VAL A 32 23.15 -29.05 16.10
CA VAL A 32 22.72 -29.94 17.20
C VAL A 32 23.62 -31.18 17.26
N VAL A 33 23.94 -31.80 16.12
CA VAL A 33 24.79 -32.99 16.06
C VAL A 33 26.21 -32.69 16.55
N VAL A 34 26.81 -31.58 16.10
CA VAL A 34 28.16 -31.16 16.53
C VAL A 34 28.18 -30.89 18.04
N THR A 35 27.20 -30.16 18.55
CA THR A 35 27.08 -29.86 19.99
C THR A 35 26.90 -31.14 20.81
N PHE A 36 26.07 -32.07 20.33
CA PHE A 36 25.88 -33.37 20.99
C PHE A 36 27.18 -34.19 21.06
N PHE A 37 27.97 -34.23 19.98
CA PHE A 37 29.25 -34.94 19.98
C PHE A 37 30.33 -34.26 20.83
N ALA A 38 30.36 -32.93 20.87
CA ALA A 38 31.29 -32.17 21.71
C ALA A 38 31.01 -32.37 23.21
N GLU A 39 29.73 -32.44 23.59
CA GLU A 39 29.26 -32.53 24.98
C GLU A 39 28.95 -33.97 25.43
N ARG A 40 29.21 -34.98 24.58
CA ARG A 40 29.04 -36.40 24.91
C ARG A 40 29.66 -36.85 26.25
N PRO A 41 30.80 -36.30 26.73
CA PRO A 41 31.37 -36.72 28.01
C PRO A 41 30.73 -36.04 29.25
N LEU A 42 29.78 -35.12 29.09
CA LEU A 42 29.23 -34.32 30.19
C LEU A 42 27.93 -34.89 30.79
N GLN A 43 27.79 -34.79 32.13
CA GLN A 43 26.68 -35.32 32.94
C GLN A 43 25.33 -34.62 32.66
N HIS A 44 24.22 -35.23 33.10
CA HIS A 44 22.82 -34.78 32.95
C HIS A 44 22.57 -33.27 33.24
N ASN A 45 23.35 -32.67 34.14
CA ASN A 45 23.24 -31.25 34.51
C ASN A 45 23.53 -30.27 33.34
N VAL A 46 24.30 -30.69 32.35
CA VAL A 46 24.72 -29.84 31.21
C VAL A 46 23.59 -29.70 30.19
N LEU A 47 22.86 -30.79 29.97
CA LEU A 47 21.68 -30.78 29.11
C LEU A 47 20.61 -29.82 29.68
N ALA A 48 20.38 -29.89 30.99
CA ALA A 48 19.47 -28.98 31.70
C ALA A 48 19.91 -27.50 31.60
N PHE A 49 21.23 -27.24 31.65
CA PHE A 49 21.79 -25.91 31.42
C PHE A 49 21.50 -25.38 30.01
N TYR A 50 21.73 -26.19 28.97
CA TYR A 50 21.42 -25.78 27.59
C TYR A 50 19.92 -25.51 27.40
N PHE A 51 19.05 -26.37 27.95
CA PHE A 51 17.61 -26.14 27.91
C PHE A 51 17.20 -24.84 28.61
N PHE A 52 17.76 -24.56 29.77
CA PHE A 52 17.53 -23.31 30.50
C PHE A 52 18.03 -22.10 29.69
N ALA A 53 19.26 -22.13 29.19
CA ALA A 53 19.87 -21.04 28.45
C ALA A 53 19.14 -20.74 27.13
N ILE A 54 18.74 -21.78 26.38
CA ILE A 54 17.92 -21.63 25.17
C ILE A 54 16.57 -21.03 25.51
N SER A 55 15.89 -21.55 26.55
CA SER A 55 14.58 -21.05 26.97
C SER A 55 14.65 -19.57 27.40
N LEU A 56 15.67 -19.21 28.19
CA LEU A 56 15.90 -17.83 28.63
C LEU A 56 16.20 -16.89 27.45
N SER A 57 16.99 -17.36 26.47
CA SER A 57 17.33 -16.59 25.27
C SER A 57 16.13 -16.38 24.35
N LEU A 58 15.30 -17.42 24.16
CA LEU A 58 14.06 -17.30 23.40
C LEU A 58 13.06 -16.38 24.10
N LEU A 59 12.94 -16.45 25.43
CA LEU A 59 12.14 -15.52 26.21
C LEU A 59 12.61 -14.07 26.03
N ALA A 60 13.93 -13.84 26.10
CA ALA A 60 14.52 -12.52 25.86
C ALA A 60 14.20 -12.01 24.45
N TYR A 61 14.34 -12.85 23.42
CA TYR A 61 13.97 -12.51 22.05
C TYR A 61 12.49 -12.12 21.93
N MET A 62 11.58 -12.87 22.56
CA MET A 62 10.14 -12.57 22.57
C MET A 62 9.84 -11.21 23.22
N VAL A 63 10.46 -10.92 24.37
CA VAL A 63 10.34 -9.62 25.04
C VAL A 63 10.85 -8.49 24.14
N GLY A 64 11.98 -8.69 23.48
CA GLY A 64 12.56 -7.72 22.54
C GLY A 64 11.68 -7.43 21.33
N GLU A 65 11.06 -8.47 20.78
CA GLU A 65 10.09 -8.33 19.70
C GLU A 65 8.84 -7.56 20.15
N MET A 66 8.37 -7.77 21.39
CA MET A 66 7.28 -6.98 21.96
C MET A 66 7.68 -5.52 22.12
N ALA A 67 8.86 -5.22 22.67
CA ALA A 67 9.37 -3.86 22.82
C ALA A 67 9.42 -3.13 21.47
N ARG A 68 9.93 -3.79 20.43
CA ARG A 68 9.96 -3.25 19.06
C ARG A 68 8.56 -2.97 18.51
N ARG A 69 7.60 -3.88 18.70
CA ARG A 69 6.21 -3.67 18.25
C ARG A 69 5.51 -2.54 18.98
N LEU A 70 5.84 -2.31 20.25
CA LEU A 70 5.40 -1.11 20.98
C LEU A 70 5.97 0.16 20.36
N CYS A 71 7.24 0.17 19.93
CA CYS A 71 7.80 1.32 19.20
C CYS A 71 7.05 1.59 17.89
N LEU A 72 6.73 0.55 17.12
CA LEU A 72 5.93 0.67 15.88
C LEU A 72 4.51 1.17 16.16
N PHE A 73 3.86 0.62 17.19
CA PHE A 73 2.54 1.08 17.62
C PHE A 73 2.56 2.55 18.03
N GLY A 74 3.64 3.02 18.66
CA GLY A 74 3.82 4.44 18.99
C GLY A 74 3.76 5.36 17.76
N GLU A 75 4.30 4.93 16.62
CA GLU A 75 4.21 5.67 15.37
C GLU A 75 2.82 5.53 14.72
N GLU A 76 2.29 4.31 14.62
CA GLU A 76 0.97 4.07 14.03
C GLU A 76 -0.18 4.72 14.82
N ALA A 77 -0.03 4.90 16.13
CA ALA A 77 -0.97 5.62 16.97
C ALA A 77 -1.15 7.09 16.51
N ARG A 78 -0.10 7.73 15.98
CA ARG A 78 -0.17 9.09 15.41
C ARG A 78 -0.97 9.12 14.12
N HIS A 79 -0.99 8.02 13.38
CA HIS A 79 -1.71 7.86 12.13
C HIS A 79 -3.07 7.17 12.30
N CYS A 80 -3.58 7.03 13.53
CA CYS A 80 -4.83 6.34 13.84
C CYS A 80 -6.03 6.90 13.06
N ARG A 81 -6.15 8.23 13.00
CA ARG A 81 -7.27 8.88 12.29
C ARG A 81 -7.23 8.65 10.78
N SER A 82 -6.04 8.69 10.17
CA SER A 82 -5.86 8.60 8.72
C SER A 82 -5.83 7.16 8.19
N ARG A 83 -5.23 6.23 8.94
CA ARG A 83 -5.02 4.83 8.49
C ARG A 83 -6.00 3.83 9.09
N TYR A 84 -6.50 4.10 10.29
CA TYR A 84 -7.30 3.14 11.07
C TYR A 84 -8.69 3.68 11.44
N GLU A 85 -9.16 4.71 10.73
CA GLU A 85 -10.50 5.31 10.91
C GLU A 85 -10.76 5.80 12.34
N GLY A 86 -9.68 6.19 13.05
CA GLY A 86 -9.75 6.63 14.45
C GLY A 86 -9.83 5.49 15.48
N SER A 87 -9.77 4.22 15.06
CA SER A 87 -9.83 3.08 15.97
C SER A 87 -8.46 2.62 16.44
N MET A 88 -8.14 2.92 17.69
CA MET A 88 -6.90 2.46 18.36
C MET A 88 -6.80 0.93 18.43
N LYS A 89 -7.94 0.23 18.50
CA LYS A 89 -7.97 -1.24 18.48
C LYS A 89 -7.47 -1.80 17.15
N LYS A 90 -7.83 -1.17 16.02
CA LYS A 90 -7.35 -1.57 14.69
C LYS A 90 -5.85 -1.32 14.56
N ALA A 91 -5.37 -0.16 15.02
CA ALA A 91 -3.93 0.17 15.03
C ALA A 91 -3.12 -0.82 15.89
N LEU A 92 -3.63 -1.16 17.08
CA LEU A 92 -2.98 -2.13 17.97
C LEU A 92 -2.97 -3.53 17.32
N LYS A 93 -4.10 -3.96 16.75
CA LYS A 93 -4.19 -5.25 16.04
C LYS A 93 -3.18 -5.31 14.89
N ALA A 94 -3.02 -4.24 14.11
CA ALA A 94 -2.06 -4.18 13.01
C ALA A 94 -0.59 -4.26 13.50
N ALA A 95 -0.24 -3.55 14.58
CA ALA A 95 1.11 -3.59 15.14
C ALA A 95 1.45 -4.96 15.77
N PHE A 96 0.45 -5.65 16.31
CA PHE A 96 0.56 -6.94 16.97
C PHE A 96 0.01 -8.11 16.15
N ASP A 97 -0.07 -7.96 14.82
CA ASP A 97 -0.53 -9.05 13.98
C ASP A 97 0.55 -10.13 13.87
N PHE A 98 0.13 -11.39 13.99
CA PHE A 98 1.00 -12.55 13.84
C PHE A 98 0.32 -13.53 12.92
N GLN A 99 0.98 -13.85 11.81
CA GLN A 99 0.48 -14.83 10.86
C GLN A 99 0.23 -16.21 11.50
N ASN A 100 1.00 -16.57 12.54
CA ASN A 100 0.88 -17.82 13.30
C ASN A 100 0.73 -17.55 14.82
N SER A 101 -0.18 -16.65 15.21
CA SER A 101 -0.38 -16.19 16.59
C SER A 101 -0.54 -17.32 17.61
N GLU A 102 -1.34 -18.35 17.29
CA GLU A 102 -1.62 -19.49 18.17
C GLU A 102 -0.38 -20.34 18.44
N VAL A 103 0.40 -20.64 17.39
CA VAL A 103 1.64 -21.41 17.50
C VAL A 103 2.67 -20.64 18.32
N ILE A 104 2.81 -19.34 18.07
CA ILE A 104 3.73 -18.48 18.82
C ILE A 104 3.34 -18.40 20.30
N ALA A 105 2.05 -18.31 20.61
CA ALA A 105 1.55 -18.31 21.98
C ALA A 105 1.85 -19.63 22.70
N LEU A 106 1.63 -20.78 22.03
CA LEU A 106 1.97 -22.09 22.58
C LEU A 106 3.48 -22.22 22.87
N PHE A 107 4.34 -21.80 21.94
CA PHE A 107 5.79 -21.79 22.16
C PHE A 107 6.18 -20.86 23.31
N ALA A 108 5.60 -19.66 23.40
CA ALA A 108 5.87 -18.72 24.49
C ALA A 108 5.50 -19.32 25.85
N ILE A 109 4.36 -20.02 25.96
CA ILE A 109 3.94 -20.72 27.17
C ILE A 109 4.91 -21.85 27.52
N MET A 110 5.30 -22.67 26.54
CA MET A 110 6.26 -23.77 26.75
C MET A 110 7.63 -23.25 27.20
N ILE A 111 8.10 -22.15 26.60
CA ILE A 111 9.35 -21.48 26.99
C ILE A 111 9.23 -20.94 28.42
N GLY A 112 8.12 -20.28 28.76
CA GLY A 112 7.86 -19.77 30.11
C GLY A 112 7.86 -20.89 31.15
N LEU A 113 7.14 -21.98 30.90
CA LEU A 113 7.11 -23.16 31.77
C LEU A 113 8.49 -23.83 31.88
N GLY A 114 9.24 -23.94 30.78
CA GLY A 114 10.60 -24.49 30.77
C GLY A 114 11.58 -23.63 31.58
N THR A 115 11.49 -22.31 31.47
CA THR A 115 12.26 -21.40 32.31
C THR A 115 11.88 -21.51 33.78
N TYR A 116 10.59 -21.65 34.11
CA TYR A 116 10.09 -21.80 35.48
C TYR A 116 10.49 -23.13 36.13
N ALA A 117 10.36 -24.25 35.41
CA ALA A 117 10.74 -25.57 35.90
C ALA A 117 12.25 -25.69 36.15
N SER A 118 13.06 -25.05 35.30
CA SER A 118 14.52 -25.00 35.43
C SER A 118 14.99 -23.88 36.37
N PHE A 119 14.06 -23.05 36.87
CA PHE A 119 14.33 -21.84 37.63
C PHE A 119 14.87 -22.12 39.04
N TYR A 120 14.42 -23.20 39.67
CA TYR A 120 14.58 -23.37 41.11
C TYR A 120 16.04 -23.59 41.54
N ASP A 121 16.79 -24.42 40.81
CA ASP A 121 18.18 -24.75 41.16
C ASP A 121 19.21 -23.79 40.53
N MET A 122 18.95 -23.31 39.31
CA MET A 122 19.94 -22.52 38.55
C MET A 122 19.97 -21.03 38.95
N TRP A 123 18.80 -20.46 39.27
CA TRP A 123 18.66 -19.04 39.59
C TRP A 123 19.31 -18.68 40.92
N TYR A 124 19.30 -19.60 41.90
CA TYR A 124 19.85 -19.37 43.23
C TYR A 124 21.38 -19.13 43.19
N SER A 125 22.09 -19.75 42.24
CA SER A 125 23.55 -19.72 42.19
C SER A 125 24.12 -18.54 41.36
N TYR A 126 23.39 -18.05 40.34
CA TYR A 126 23.92 -17.06 39.36
C TYR A 126 22.99 -15.87 39.06
N LYS A 127 22.06 -15.57 39.98
CA LYS A 127 20.96 -14.59 39.82
C LYS A 127 21.34 -13.27 39.12
N THR A 128 22.42 -12.63 39.56
CA THR A 128 22.76 -11.26 39.12
C THR A 128 23.25 -11.21 37.68
N GLU A 129 24.13 -12.13 37.28
CA GLU A 129 24.73 -12.13 35.94
C GLU A 129 23.73 -12.55 34.87
N PHE A 130 22.90 -13.58 35.14
CA PHE A 130 21.83 -13.96 34.21
C PHE A 130 20.76 -12.87 34.07
N THR A 131 20.45 -12.14 35.14
CA THR A 131 19.50 -11.01 35.06
C THR A 131 20.04 -9.90 34.15
N ARG A 132 21.33 -9.53 34.28
CA ARG A 132 21.97 -8.53 33.43
C ARG A 132 22.00 -8.97 31.97
N LEU A 133 22.42 -10.21 31.70
CA LEU A 133 22.45 -10.79 30.35
C LEU A 133 21.05 -10.88 29.75
N PHE A 134 20.03 -11.21 30.54
CA PHE A 134 18.65 -11.22 30.08
C PHE A 134 18.21 -9.83 29.62
N PHE A 135 18.34 -8.78 30.43
CA PHE A 135 17.93 -7.43 30.02
C PHE A 135 18.75 -6.87 28.85
N LEU A 136 20.04 -7.21 28.78
CA LEU A 136 20.88 -6.87 27.63
C LEU A 136 20.30 -7.47 26.34
N ASN A 137 19.99 -8.77 26.35
CA ASN A 137 19.45 -9.47 25.17
C ASN A 137 17.97 -9.17 24.91
N ALA A 138 17.19 -8.88 25.94
CA ALA A 138 15.75 -8.68 25.83
C ALA A 138 15.37 -7.26 25.45
N ILE A 139 16.15 -6.25 25.85
CA ILE A 139 15.81 -4.84 25.64
C ILE A 139 16.88 -4.15 24.81
N PHE A 140 18.13 -4.16 25.25
CA PHE A 140 19.18 -3.36 24.63
C PHE A 140 19.48 -3.82 23.19
N ILE A 141 19.81 -5.10 22.98
CA ILE A 141 20.18 -5.62 21.65
C ILE A 141 19.04 -5.46 20.62
N PRO A 142 17.78 -5.84 20.90
CA PRO A 142 16.70 -5.72 19.92
C PRO A 142 16.41 -4.27 19.53
N LEU A 143 16.43 -3.34 20.50
CA LEU A 143 16.23 -1.92 20.24
C LEU A 143 17.44 -1.30 19.51
N PHE A 144 18.66 -1.71 19.84
CA PHE A 144 19.87 -1.29 19.12
C PHE A 144 19.78 -1.74 17.65
N VAL A 145 19.51 -3.01 17.39
CA VAL A 145 19.32 -3.56 16.02
C VAL A 145 18.24 -2.80 15.25
N PHE A 146 17.15 -2.43 15.92
CA PHE A 146 16.08 -1.63 15.34
C PHE A 146 16.52 -0.20 14.98
N LEU A 147 17.18 0.50 15.91
CA LEU A 147 17.68 1.88 15.73
C LEU A 147 18.70 1.98 14.59
N PHE A 148 19.61 1.02 14.49
CA PHE A 148 20.63 0.98 13.44
C PHE A 148 20.12 0.41 12.11
N GLY A 149 18.85 0.01 12.03
CA GLY A 149 18.25 -0.49 10.79
C GLY A 149 18.86 -1.81 10.31
N LEU A 150 19.50 -2.59 11.19
CA LEU A 150 20.10 -3.89 10.87
C LEU A 150 19.05 -4.96 10.53
N ARG A 151 17.78 -4.68 10.84
CA ARG A 151 16.63 -5.53 10.51
C ARG A 151 15.89 -5.11 9.23
N LYS A 152 16.43 -4.17 8.45
CA LYS A 152 15.88 -3.84 7.14
C LYS A 152 16.00 -5.06 6.23
N LEU A 153 14.90 -5.38 5.53
CA LEU A 153 14.88 -6.50 4.58
C LEU A 153 15.97 -6.30 3.52
N SER A 154 16.67 -7.38 3.20
CA SER A 154 17.58 -7.41 2.06
C SER A 154 16.80 -7.23 0.75
N ARG A 155 17.51 -6.85 -0.33
CA ARG A 155 16.90 -6.70 -1.67
C ARG A 155 16.18 -7.96 -2.14
N VAL A 156 16.70 -9.14 -1.77
CA VAL A 156 16.13 -10.44 -2.12
C VAL A 156 14.83 -10.67 -1.38
N GLU A 157 14.80 -10.45 -0.06
CA GLU A 157 13.58 -10.58 0.74
C GLU A 157 12.51 -9.57 0.31
N TYR A 158 12.92 -8.33 0.05
CA TYR A 158 12.02 -7.29 -0.43
C TYR A 158 11.38 -7.67 -1.78
N SER A 159 12.17 -8.18 -2.73
CA SER A 159 11.61 -8.62 -4.02
C SER A 159 10.69 -9.84 -3.85
N GLN A 160 11.00 -10.77 -2.95
CA GLN A 160 10.15 -11.94 -2.70
C GLN A 160 8.80 -11.52 -2.11
N VAL A 161 8.79 -10.55 -1.19
CA VAL A 161 7.55 -9.99 -0.64
C VAL A 161 6.76 -9.30 -1.75
N ASN A 162 7.41 -8.52 -2.62
CA ASN A 162 6.73 -7.84 -3.73
C ASN A 162 6.17 -8.80 -4.78
N GLU A 163 6.92 -9.86 -5.14
CA GLU A 163 6.51 -10.91 -6.07
C GLU A 163 5.34 -11.74 -5.52
N LYS A 164 5.28 -11.95 -4.19
CA LYS A 164 4.24 -12.74 -3.54
C LYS A 164 2.96 -11.94 -3.28
N GLU A 165 3.08 -10.68 -2.85
CA GLU A 165 1.96 -9.88 -2.33
C GLU A 165 1.55 -8.73 -3.27
N ASN A 166 2.02 -8.72 -4.52
CA ASN A 166 1.64 -7.73 -5.56
C ASN A 166 1.77 -6.25 -5.12
N LYS A 167 2.75 -5.94 -4.25
CA LYS A 167 2.81 -4.66 -3.53
C LYS A 167 3.05 -3.42 -4.40
N ASN A 168 3.50 -3.59 -5.64
CA ASN A 168 3.80 -2.49 -6.56
C ASN A 168 2.62 -2.14 -7.48
N LEU A 169 1.42 -2.65 -7.20
CA LEU A 169 0.25 -2.46 -8.06
C LEU A 169 -0.15 -0.99 -8.18
N ALA A 170 -0.32 -0.28 -7.06
CA ALA A 170 -0.65 1.14 -7.06
C ALA A 170 0.37 2.00 -7.83
N ASP A 171 1.67 1.76 -7.62
CA ASP A 171 2.74 2.48 -8.29
C ASP A 171 2.74 2.23 -9.80
N GLY A 172 2.59 0.95 -10.20
CA GLY A 172 2.50 0.57 -11.61
C GLY A 172 1.27 1.18 -12.30
N LEU A 173 0.12 1.19 -11.63
CA LEU A 173 -1.10 1.82 -12.13
C LEU A 173 -0.97 3.34 -12.24
N ALA A 174 -0.33 4.00 -11.27
CA ALA A 174 -0.12 5.44 -11.29
C ALA A 174 0.82 5.86 -12.43
N TRP A 175 1.98 5.20 -12.57
CA TRP A 175 2.90 5.45 -13.69
C TRP A 175 2.30 5.09 -15.03
N GLY A 176 1.58 3.97 -15.10
CA GLY A 176 0.85 3.53 -16.29
C GLY A 176 -0.19 4.56 -16.73
N TYR A 177 -0.92 5.16 -15.78
CA TYR A 177 -1.91 6.20 -16.08
C TYR A 177 -1.27 7.53 -16.47
N TYR A 178 -0.21 7.93 -15.77
CA TYR A 178 0.52 9.15 -16.07
C TYR A 178 1.13 9.09 -17.47
N PHE A 179 2.03 8.13 -17.72
CA PHE A 179 2.66 8.03 -19.04
C PHE A 179 1.64 7.61 -20.09
N GLY A 180 0.71 6.71 -19.78
CA GLY A 180 -0.31 6.17 -20.68
C GLY A 180 -1.39 7.16 -21.11
N TYR A 181 -1.58 8.25 -20.38
CA TYR A 181 -2.66 9.20 -20.61
C TYR A 181 -2.30 10.63 -20.17
N LEU A 182 -2.18 10.87 -18.86
CA LEU A 182 -2.19 12.23 -18.30
C LEU A 182 -1.07 13.14 -18.81
N LYS A 183 0.13 12.58 -19.05
CA LYS A 183 1.32 13.34 -19.46
C LYS A 183 1.11 14.22 -20.69
N PHE A 184 0.25 13.82 -21.63
CA PHE A 184 0.03 14.57 -22.88
C PHE A 184 -1.40 15.09 -23.01
N VAL A 185 -2.40 14.47 -22.36
CA VAL A 185 -3.78 15.01 -22.40
C VAL A 185 -3.94 16.23 -21.50
N LEU A 186 -3.31 16.26 -20.31
CA LEU A 186 -3.43 17.40 -19.42
C LEU A 186 -2.81 18.66 -20.03
N PRO A 187 -1.60 18.63 -20.62
CA PRO A 187 -1.04 19.82 -21.24
C PRO A 187 -1.82 20.29 -22.48
N ALA A 188 -2.46 19.39 -23.22
CA ALA A 188 -3.25 19.70 -24.41
C ALA A 188 -4.66 20.24 -24.11
N LEU A 189 -5.16 20.08 -22.88
CA LEU A 189 -6.54 20.37 -22.51
C LEU A 189 -6.99 21.77 -22.89
N GLU A 190 -6.20 22.79 -22.54
CA GLU A 190 -6.55 24.19 -22.80
C GLU A 190 -6.70 24.48 -24.29
N ASN A 191 -5.84 23.89 -25.11
CA ASN A 191 -5.94 24.00 -26.56
C ASN A 191 -7.23 23.31 -27.08
N GLN A 192 -7.56 22.12 -26.57
CA GLN A 192 -8.78 21.41 -26.95
C GLN A 192 -10.06 22.16 -26.56
N ILE A 193 -10.07 22.84 -25.40
CA ILE A 193 -11.16 23.72 -24.98
C ILE A 193 -11.27 24.92 -25.94
N ASN A 194 -10.15 25.59 -26.24
CA ASN A 194 -10.12 26.76 -27.12
C ASN A 194 -10.58 26.46 -28.55
N LEU A 195 -10.32 25.24 -29.05
CA LEU A 195 -10.80 24.77 -30.35
C LEU A 195 -12.31 24.48 -30.39
N THR A 196 -12.97 24.45 -29.24
CA THR A 196 -14.41 24.17 -29.12
C THR A 196 -15.17 25.48 -28.86
N GLU A 197 -15.47 26.24 -29.92
CA GLU A 197 -16.00 27.62 -29.85
C GLU A 197 -17.13 27.82 -28.84
N LYS A 198 -18.10 26.89 -28.79
CA LYS A 198 -19.27 26.97 -27.90
C LYS A 198 -18.93 26.93 -26.42
N TYR A 199 -17.91 26.17 -26.01
CA TYR A 199 -17.61 25.90 -24.60
C TYR A 199 -16.35 26.62 -24.09
N ARG A 200 -15.67 27.36 -24.97
CA ARG A 200 -14.47 28.13 -24.66
C ARG A 200 -14.67 29.11 -23.50
N TYR A 201 -15.83 29.77 -23.42
CA TYR A 201 -16.14 30.75 -22.38
C TYR A 201 -17.03 30.20 -21.26
N GLU A 202 -17.66 29.05 -21.48
CA GLU A 202 -18.56 28.39 -20.52
C GLU A 202 -17.78 27.59 -19.47
N ILE A 203 -16.63 27.02 -19.85
CA ILE A 203 -15.76 26.26 -18.95
C ILE A 203 -14.85 27.26 -18.21
N LYS A 204 -15.26 27.66 -17.02
CA LYS A 204 -14.50 28.63 -16.19
C LYS A 204 -13.20 28.04 -15.61
N VAL A 205 -13.14 26.72 -15.44
CA VAL A 205 -12.01 26.02 -14.81
C VAL A 205 -11.40 25.03 -15.81
N HIS A 206 -10.23 25.37 -16.35
CA HIS A 206 -9.48 24.54 -17.30
C HIS A 206 -8.69 23.42 -16.59
N LYS A 207 -9.40 22.54 -15.87
CA LYS A 207 -8.81 21.37 -15.19
C LYS A 207 -9.59 20.10 -15.53
N VAL A 208 -8.89 18.97 -15.60
CA VAL A 208 -9.55 17.66 -15.59
C VAL A 208 -9.82 17.26 -14.13
N PHE A 209 -11.09 17.08 -13.79
CA PHE A 209 -11.49 16.55 -12.49
C PHE A 209 -11.46 15.01 -12.54
N ILE A 210 -10.45 14.44 -11.90
CA ILE A 210 -10.21 12.99 -11.88
C ILE A 210 -10.93 12.41 -10.67
N ILE A 211 -12.00 11.68 -10.93
CA ILE A 211 -12.89 11.12 -9.92
C ILE A 211 -12.37 9.77 -9.44
N ILE A 212 -12.20 9.62 -8.12
CA ILE A 212 -11.65 8.41 -7.50
C ILE A 212 -12.54 7.95 -6.34
N PRO A 213 -13.45 6.98 -6.57
CA PRO A 213 -14.28 6.42 -5.51
C PRO A 213 -13.45 5.49 -4.60
N LYS A 214 -13.60 5.60 -3.27
CA LYS A 214 -12.87 4.78 -2.29
C LYS A 214 -13.05 3.28 -2.53
N ASN A 215 -14.24 2.85 -2.93
CA ASN A 215 -14.56 1.44 -3.18
C ASN A 215 -14.15 0.94 -4.57
N CYS A 216 -13.46 1.77 -5.38
CA CYS A 216 -13.10 1.49 -6.78
C CYS A 216 -14.27 1.22 -7.73
N LEU A 217 -15.52 1.38 -7.29
CA LEU A 217 -16.67 1.09 -8.13
C LEU A 217 -16.85 2.22 -9.15
N ILE A 218 -16.45 1.96 -10.39
CA ILE A 218 -16.63 2.87 -11.52
C ILE A 218 -17.86 2.44 -12.31
N LEU A 219 -18.75 3.39 -12.57
CA LEU A 219 -19.90 3.21 -13.44
C LEU A 219 -19.56 3.69 -14.86
N ASN A 220 -20.21 3.10 -15.87
CA ASN A 220 -20.01 3.50 -17.26
C ASN A 220 -20.50 4.94 -17.54
N GLU A 221 -21.51 5.38 -16.80
CA GLU A 221 -22.11 6.72 -16.93
C GLU A 221 -22.03 7.45 -15.58
N ILE A 222 -21.45 8.65 -15.57
CA ILE A 222 -21.37 9.49 -14.37
C ILE A 222 -22.75 10.01 -13.98
N SER A 223 -23.64 10.26 -14.95
CA SER A 223 -25.02 10.71 -14.77
C SER A 223 -25.99 9.58 -14.37
N ASN A 224 -25.50 8.40 -13.99
CA ASN A 224 -26.35 7.31 -13.54
C ASN A 224 -27.04 7.69 -12.22
N LYS A 225 -28.30 7.27 -12.02
CA LYS A 225 -29.06 7.49 -10.78
C LYS A 225 -28.36 6.99 -9.51
N GLN A 226 -27.43 6.05 -9.62
CA GLN A 226 -26.64 5.58 -8.48
C GLN A 226 -25.57 6.59 -8.04
N SER A 227 -24.92 7.29 -8.97
CA SER A 227 -23.88 8.29 -8.70
C SER A 227 -24.44 9.72 -8.59
N ASP A 228 -25.52 9.99 -9.30
CA ASP A 228 -26.26 11.25 -9.33
C ASP A 228 -27.77 10.98 -9.13
N PRO A 229 -28.21 10.75 -7.88
CA PRO A 229 -29.61 10.44 -7.58
C PRO A 229 -30.59 11.55 -8.00
N LYS A 230 -30.09 12.78 -8.14
CA LYS A 230 -30.88 13.98 -8.45
C LYS A 230 -30.89 14.33 -9.94
N GLY A 231 -30.04 13.71 -10.76
CA GLY A 231 -29.94 13.97 -12.19
C GLY A 231 -29.43 15.38 -12.51
N LEU A 232 -28.56 15.93 -11.65
CA LEU A 232 -27.95 17.26 -11.81
C LEU A 232 -26.88 17.28 -12.90
N VAL A 233 -26.27 16.13 -13.20
CA VAL A 233 -25.19 15.95 -14.16
C VAL A 233 -25.77 15.54 -15.52
N LYS A 234 -25.41 16.27 -16.57
CA LYS A 234 -25.74 15.93 -17.96
C LYS A 234 -24.51 16.00 -18.84
N ILE A 235 -24.48 15.17 -19.87
CA ILE A 235 -23.45 15.23 -20.92
C ILE A 235 -23.76 16.43 -21.82
N ALA A 236 -22.77 17.30 -22.02
CA ALA A 236 -22.92 18.47 -22.88
C ALA A 236 -22.34 18.20 -24.28
N VAL A 237 -21.03 17.95 -24.39
CA VAL A 237 -20.35 17.68 -25.66
C VAL A 237 -19.01 16.96 -25.43
N ASN A 238 -18.44 16.36 -26.47
CA ASN A 238 -17.04 15.95 -26.47
C ASN A 238 -16.15 17.09 -27.01
N LEU A 239 -14.99 17.32 -26.40
CA LEU A 239 -13.97 18.22 -26.94
C LEU A 239 -13.34 17.65 -28.21
N GLN A 240 -12.68 18.52 -28.98
CA GLN A 240 -11.87 18.11 -30.13
C GLN A 240 -10.84 17.05 -29.70
N PRO A 241 -10.80 15.89 -30.38
CA PRO A 241 -9.94 14.80 -29.97
C PRO A 241 -8.45 15.12 -30.19
N LEU A 242 -7.61 14.59 -29.31
CA LEU A 242 -6.16 14.56 -29.49
C LEU A 242 -5.78 13.23 -30.15
N GLU A 243 -5.13 13.29 -31.30
CA GLU A 243 -4.65 12.10 -32.02
C GLU A 243 -3.14 12.01 -31.96
N MET A 244 -2.63 10.81 -31.65
CA MET A 244 -1.19 10.55 -31.66
C MET A 244 -0.87 9.09 -31.96
N LYS A 245 0.34 8.86 -32.49
CA LYS A 245 0.88 7.52 -32.74
C LYS A 245 1.40 6.92 -31.44
N ARG A 246 1.03 5.66 -31.14
CA ARG A 246 1.51 5.02 -29.91
C ARG A 246 1.50 3.50 -29.94
N GLY A 247 2.64 2.89 -29.61
CA GLY A 247 2.75 1.44 -29.45
C GLY A 247 2.36 0.66 -30.72
N GLY A 248 2.70 1.20 -31.89
CA GLY A 248 2.32 0.63 -33.19
C GLY A 248 0.91 0.99 -33.67
N ILE A 249 0.11 1.73 -32.89
CA ILE A 249 -1.19 2.25 -33.33
C ILE A 249 -0.99 3.60 -34.00
N GLU A 250 -1.34 3.69 -35.28
CA GLU A 250 -1.17 4.90 -36.12
C GLU A 250 -2.08 6.06 -35.68
N TYR A 251 -3.33 5.77 -35.31
CA TYR A 251 -4.31 6.80 -34.93
C TYR A 251 -4.94 6.44 -33.59
N ARG A 252 -4.24 6.78 -32.49
CA ARG A 252 -4.80 6.65 -31.15
C ARG A 252 -5.45 7.97 -30.74
N THR A 253 -6.77 7.92 -30.53
CA THR A 253 -7.60 9.09 -30.24
C THR A 253 -7.90 9.20 -28.75
N TYR A 254 -7.68 10.38 -28.18
CA TYR A 254 -7.99 10.72 -26.80
C TYR A 254 -9.01 11.85 -26.78
N LYS A 255 -10.14 11.65 -26.09
CA LYS A 255 -11.26 12.60 -26.06
C LYS A 255 -11.68 12.85 -24.62
N HIS A 256 -12.06 14.09 -24.35
CA HIS A 256 -12.64 14.52 -23.09
C HIS A 256 -14.12 14.84 -23.28
N THR A 257 -14.94 14.48 -22.29
CA THR A 257 -16.37 14.80 -22.28
C THR A 257 -16.63 15.98 -21.34
N VAL A 258 -17.22 17.04 -21.88
CA VAL A 258 -17.74 18.17 -21.11
C VAL A 258 -19.09 17.77 -20.52
N HIS A 259 -19.23 18.00 -19.23
CA HIS A 259 -20.47 17.80 -18.48
C HIS A 259 -21.02 19.13 -18.01
N SER A 260 -22.33 19.26 -17.98
CA SER A 260 -23.05 20.37 -17.34
C SER A 260 -23.61 19.88 -16.01
N ILE A 261 -23.42 20.65 -14.94
CA ILE A 261 -23.93 20.36 -13.60
C ILE A 261 -24.79 21.54 -13.15
N LYS A 262 -26.06 21.27 -12.85
CA LYS A 262 -26.98 22.29 -12.33
C LYS A 262 -26.82 22.42 -10.81
N ASP A 263 -26.53 23.63 -10.34
CA ASP A 263 -26.49 23.94 -8.90
C ASP A 263 -27.92 24.22 -8.41
N GLU A 264 -28.37 23.44 -7.42
CA GLU A 264 -29.69 23.62 -6.82
C GLU A 264 -29.76 24.89 -5.97
N ASP A 265 -28.64 25.33 -5.39
CA ASP A 265 -28.61 26.44 -4.44
C ASP A 265 -28.65 27.80 -5.15
N THR A 266 -28.04 27.89 -6.33
CA THR A 266 -27.92 29.15 -7.11
C THR A 266 -28.71 29.14 -8.42
N ASP A 267 -29.26 27.99 -8.84
CA ASP A 267 -29.86 27.75 -10.16
C ASP A 267 -28.90 27.96 -11.36
N GLU A 268 -27.60 28.15 -11.08
CA GLU A 268 -26.56 28.30 -12.11
C GLU A 268 -26.14 26.94 -12.69
N THR A 269 -25.71 26.95 -13.96
CA THR A 269 -25.14 25.77 -14.62
C THR A 269 -23.63 25.90 -14.74
N TYR A 270 -22.91 24.90 -14.26
CA TYR A 270 -21.46 24.80 -14.33
C TYR A 270 -21.05 23.82 -15.41
N TYR A 271 -19.98 24.12 -16.15
CA TYR A 271 -19.40 23.22 -17.15
C TYR A 271 -18.00 22.78 -16.73
N CYS A 272 -17.73 21.47 -16.80
CA CYS A 272 -16.43 20.91 -16.46
C CYS A 272 -16.09 19.65 -17.24
N ILE A 273 -14.79 19.34 -17.29
CA ILE A 273 -14.29 18.04 -17.74
C ILE A 273 -14.10 17.16 -16.51
N MET A 274 -14.82 16.05 -16.44
CA MET A 274 -14.70 15.10 -15.35
C MET A 274 -14.71 13.66 -15.84
N GLU A 275 -13.83 12.85 -15.28
CA GLU A 275 -13.60 11.47 -15.69
C GLU A 275 -13.23 10.60 -14.49
N TYR A 276 -13.69 9.36 -14.46
CA TYR A 276 -13.19 8.39 -13.49
C TYR A 276 -11.73 8.04 -13.77
N ALA A 277 -10.94 7.85 -12.71
CA ALA A 277 -9.61 7.27 -12.83
C ALA A 277 -9.71 5.80 -13.28
N THR A 278 -9.62 5.55 -14.58
CA THR A 278 -9.73 4.19 -15.15
C THR A 278 -8.84 3.13 -14.49
N PRO A 279 -7.63 3.41 -13.97
CA PRO A 279 -6.82 2.38 -13.32
C PRO A 279 -7.46 1.78 -12.06
N VAL A 280 -8.31 2.51 -11.33
CA VAL A 280 -8.96 1.95 -10.14
C VAL A 280 -10.04 0.93 -10.49
N MET A 281 -10.52 0.92 -11.74
CA MET A 281 -11.41 -0.15 -12.23
C MET A 281 -10.70 -1.50 -12.20
N SER A 282 -9.41 -1.55 -12.55
CA SER A 282 -8.60 -2.77 -12.46
C SER A 282 -8.45 -3.24 -11.01
N LEU A 283 -8.30 -2.32 -10.05
CA LEU A 283 -8.28 -2.67 -8.62
C LEU A 283 -9.61 -3.29 -8.16
N TYR A 284 -10.74 -2.76 -8.63
CA TYR A 284 -12.05 -3.35 -8.35
C TYR A 284 -12.15 -4.78 -8.90
N GLN A 285 -11.82 -4.97 -10.18
CA GLN A 285 -11.88 -6.28 -10.84
C GLN A 285 -10.94 -7.30 -10.19
N MET A 286 -9.72 -6.89 -9.82
CA MET A 286 -8.78 -7.75 -9.09
C MET A 286 -9.30 -8.11 -7.69
N SER A 287 -10.07 -7.24 -7.04
CA SER A 287 -10.66 -7.55 -5.74
C SER A 287 -11.87 -8.48 -5.80
N ASP A 288 -12.49 -8.58 -6.98
CA ASP A 288 -13.64 -9.45 -7.23
C ASP A 288 -13.21 -10.83 -7.77
N ASP A 289 -12.07 -10.90 -8.48
CA ASP A 289 -11.52 -12.15 -8.98
C ASP A 289 -10.72 -12.91 -7.90
N PRO A 290 -11.17 -14.10 -7.45
CA PRO A 290 -10.47 -14.86 -6.42
C PRO A 290 -9.04 -15.29 -6.82
N ARG A 291 -8.71 -15.29 -8.13
CA ARG A 291 -7.38 -15.67 -8.63
C ARG A 291 -6.35 -14.55 -8.47
N ALA A 292 -6.79 -13.30 -8.40
CA ALA A 292 -5.90 -12.14 -8.29
C ALA A 292 -5.37 -11.92 -6.86
N ALA A 293 -5.94 -12.63 -5.88
CA ALA A 293 -5.52 -12.61 -4.48
C ALA A 293 -5.40 -11.19 -3.88
N LEU A 294 -6.31 -10.28 -4.27
CA LEU A 294 -6.42 -8.94 -3.70
C LEU A 294 -7.68 -8.87 -2.84
N SER A 295 -7.54 -8.80 -1.52
CA SER A 295 -8.69 -8.61 -0.64
C SER A 295 -9.29 -7.20 -0.78
N ARG A 296 -10.52 -7.02 -0.30
CA ARG A 296 -11.17 -5.70 -0.28
C ARG A 296 -10.42 -4.69 0.61
N GLU A 297 -9.85 -5.15 1.72
CA GLU A 297 -9.05 -4.31 2.61
C GLU A 297 -7.74 -3.88 1.94
N GLU A 298 -7.05 -4.80 1.26
CA GLU A 298 -5.85 -4.49 0.48
C GLU A 298 -6.17 -3.55 -0.68
N ARG A 299 -7.30 -3.74 -1.37
CA ARG A 299 -7.76 -2.82 -2.42
C ARG A 299 -7.90 -1.40 -1.90
N ASP A 300 -8.60 -1.22 -0.77
CA ASP A 300 -8.81 0.11 -0.19
C ASP A 300 -7.47 0.77 0.19
N ASN A 301 -6.49 -0.02 0.64
CA ASN A 301 -5.11 0.44 0.84
C ASN A 301 -4.40 0.83 -0.47
N GLN A 302 -4.52 0.00 -1.51
CA GLN A 302 -3.93 0.26 -2.84
C GLN A 302 -4.50 1.54 -3.47
N VAL A 303 -5.78 1.87 -3.26
CA VAL A 303 -6.38 3.15 -3.73
C VAL A 303 -5.70 4.34 -3.08
N ASN A 304 -5.49 4.30 -1.76
CA ASN A 304 -4.82 5.39 -1.05
C ASN A 304 -3.37 5.57 -1.55
N LEU A 305 -2.65 4.47 -1.78
CA LEU A 305 -1.31 4.49 -2.36
C LEU A 305 -1.32 5.05 -3.78
N PHE A 306 -2.29 4.65 -4.61
CA PHE A 306 -2.46 5.15 -5.97
C PHE A 306 -2.70 6.67 -5.98
N ILE A 307 -3.58 7.18 -5.13
CA ILE A 307 -3.86 8.63 -5.01
C ILE A 307 -2.59 9.38 -4.58
N ALA A 308 -1.89 8.89 -3.55
CA ALA A 308 -0.68 9.53 -3.04
C ALA A 308 0.42 9.56 -4.12
N LYS A 309 0.65 8.43 -4.79
CA LYS A 309 1.65 8.32 -5.85
C LYS A 309 1.29 9.17 -7.08
N LEU A 310 0.04 9.15 -7.50
CA LEU A 310 -0.41 9.94 -8.66
C LEU A 310 -0.26 11.44 -8.39
N ARG A 311 -0.62 11.90 -7.17
CA ARG A 311 -0.41 13.29 -6.74
C ARG A 311 1.08 13.65 -6.77
N GLU A 312 1.93 12.81 -6.19
CA GLU A 312 3.38 13.01 -6.22
C GLU A 312 3.92 13.14 -7.65
N ILE A 313 3.47 12.29 -8.58
CA ILE A 313 3.91 12.35 -9.99
C ILE A 313 3.46 13.65 -10.66
N LEU A 314 2.18 14.01 -10.52
CA LEU A 314 1.60 15.16 -11.22
C LEU A 314 2.04 16.50 -10.65
N ASP A 315 2.25 16.61 -9.33
CA ASP A 315 2.70 17.85 -8.68
C ASP A 315 4.18 18.16 -8.99
N ASN A 316 4.97 17.12 -9.30
CA ASN A 316 6.37 17.24 -9.71
C ASN A 316 6.55 17.45 -11.23
N ASP A 317 5.49 17.37 -12.03
CA ASP A 317 5.52 17.65 -13.47
C ASP A 317 4.99 19.07 -13.76
N PRO A 318 5.85 20.04 -14.15
CA PRO A 318 5.42 21.40 -14.43
C PRO A 318 4.35 21.54 -15.51
N GLU A 319 4.29 20.61 -16.47
CA GLU A 319 3.32 20.69 -17.58
C GLU A 319 1.92 20.20 -17.17
N CYS A 320 1.85 19.33 -16.16
CA CYS A 320 0.61 18.77 -15.62
C CYS A 320 0.13 19.48 -14.35
N LYS A 321 1.06 20.08 -13.58
CA LYS A 321 0.75 20.83 -12.37
C LYS A 321 -0.34 21.87 -12.65
N ASP A 322 -1.29 21.97 -11.72
CA ASP A 322 -2.45 22.85 -11.79
C ASP A 322 -3.46 22.60 -12.93
N LYS A 323 -3.27 21.59 -13.80
CA LYS A 323 -4.24 21.21 -14.87
C LYS A 323 -5.19 20.08 -14.49
N TYR A 324 -5.14 19.64 -13.24
CA TYR A 324 -5.96 18.55 -12.72
C TYR A 324 -6.47 18.85 -11.31
N LYS A 325 -7.53 18.16 -10.90
CA LYS A 325 -7.98 18.09 -9.50
C LYS A 325 -8.42 16.65 -9.22
N LEU A 326 -7.83 16.04 -8.19
CA LEU A 326 -8.30 14.73 -7.70
C LEU A 326 -9.56 14.94 -6.85
N VAL A 327 -10.64 14.26 -7.22
CA VAL A 327 -11.92 14.30 -6.50
C VAL A 327 -12.17 12.92 -5.91
N THR A 328 -11.90 12.79 -4.61
CA THR A 328 -12.06 11.54 -3.87
C THR A 328 -13.35 11.56 -3.05
N PHE A 329 -14.08 10.46 -3.03
CA PHE A 329 -15.26 10.31 -2.15
C PHE A 329 -15.41 8.88 -1.63
N GLY A 330 -16.08 8.74 -0.49
CA GLY A 330 -16.38 7.45 0.12
C GLY A 330 -17.54 7.54 1.12
N GLY A 331 -18.39 6.53 1.14
CA GLY A 331 -19.59 6.45 1.99
C GLY A 331 -20.87 6.10 1.21
N GLU A 332 -21.94 5.79 1.93
CA GLU A 332 -23.28 5.62 1.36
C GLU A 332 -23.93 7.01 1.16
N ASN A 333 -24.77 7.17 0.13
CA ASN A 333 -25.46 8.43 -0.25
C ASN A 333 -24.54 9.59 -0.66
N GLN A 334 -23.69 9.38 -1.65
CA GLN A 334 -22.87 10.44 -2.24
C GLN A 334 -23.53 10.98 -3.52
N ASP A 335 -23.65 12.29 -3.61
CA ASP A 335 -24.15 13.01 -4.78
C ASP A 335 -22.94 13.61 -5.52
N ILE A 336 -22.56 12.99 -6.63
CA ILE A 336 -21.39 13.44 -7.40
C ILE A 336 -21.55 14.87 -7.90
N GLY A 337 -22.77 15.30 -8.24
CA GLY A 337 -23.04 16.66 -8.70
C GLY A 337 -22.65 17.70 -7.65
N LYS A 338 -23.07 17.49 -6.40
CA LYS A 338 -22.72 18.38 -5.27
C LYS A 338 -21.23 18.38 -4.95
N ILE A 339 -20.61 17.21 -4.96
CA ILE A 339 -19.15 17.07 -4.70
C ILE A 339 -18.36 17.84 -5.77
N MET A 340 -18.78 17.71 -7.04
CA MET A 340 -18.15 18.38 -8.16
C MET A 340 -18.34 19.90 -8.12
N ILE A 341 -19.55 20.39 -7.80
CA ILE A 341 -19.79 21.84 -7.61
C ILE A 341 -18.87 22.40 -6.54
N ARG A 342 -18.73 21.71 -5.40
CA ARG A 342 -17.81 22.13 -4.34
C ARG A 342 -16.37 22.19 -4.83
N ALA A 343 -15.90 21.15 -5.52
CA ALA A 343 -14.56 21.09 -6.06
C ALA A 343 -14.28 22.20 -7.11
N MET A 344 -15.27 22.54 -7.92
CA MET A 344 -15.19 23.65 -8.88
C MET A 344 -15.12 24.99 -8.16
N LYS A 345 -15.99 25.25 -7.18
CA LYS A 345 -16.00 26.49 -6.38
C LYS A 345 -14.68 26.71 -5.64
N GLU A 346 -14.11 25.66 -5.05
CA GLU A 346 -12.76 25.71 -4.45
C GLU A 346 -11.71 26.17 -5.47
N CYS A 347 -11.72 25.61 -6.68
CA CYS A 347 -10.76 26.02 -7.71
C CYS A 347 -10.95 27.46 -8.15
N THR A 348 -12.19 27.96 -8.25
CA THR A 348 -12.47 29.35 -8.66
C THR A 348 -12.02 30.36 -7.60
N LEU A 349 -12.14 30.01 -6.31
CA LEU A 349 -11.65 30.86 -5.21
C LEU A 349 -10.12 30.99 -5.21
N ASP A 350 -9.40 29.91 -5.51
CA ASP A 350 -7.93 29.94 -5.66
C ASP A 350 -7.44 30.88 -6.80
N PHE A 351 -8.29 31.17 -7.79
CA PHE A 351 -7.99 32.14 -8.85
C PHE A 351 -8.36 33.58 -8.46
N GLY A 352 -9.31 33.79 -7.55
CA GLY A 352 -9.77 35.12 -7.12
C GLY A 352 -8.90 35.80 -6.05
N GLU A 353 -8.00 35.07 -5.39
CA GLU A 353 -7.06 35.64 -4.40
C GLU A 353 -5.74 36.16 -5.03
N LYS A 354 -5.60 36.13 -6.35
CA LYS A 354 -4.39 36.56 -7.07
C LYS A 354 -4.49 37.92 -7.77
N ASP A 355 -5.58 38.66 -7.57
CA ASP A 355 -5.77 40.02 -8.12
C ASP A 355 -5.36 41.12 -7.14
#